data_AF-A0A1H3FEV2-F1
#
_entry.id   AF-A0A1H3FEV2-F1
#
_cell.length_a   1.000
_cell.length_b   1.000
_cell.length_c   1.000
_cell.angle_alpha   90.00
_cell.angle_beta   90.00
_cell.angle_gamma   90.00
#
_symmetry.space_group_name_H-M   'P 1'
#
loop_
_entity.id
_entity.type
_entity.pdbx_description
1 polymer ?
#
loop_
_entity_poly.entity_id
_entity_poly.type
_entity_poly.pdbx_seq_one_letter_code
_entity_poly.pdbx_strand_id
1 'polypeptide(L)'
;MDGFHLDNEALDRTGLRALKGAPQTFDAHGFVTKVAELSASGAPNSFPLFDRDADSTVQDAGIADADVSVIVVEGNYLLLEHAPWADLRSLFNATVMLMPSLATLERRLLARWMSHGMSPEAAFQKTNGNDLSNARYVLENSAPADLLLTPDQVASD
;
A
#
# COMPACT_ATOMS: atom_id res chain seq x y z
N MET A 1 -1.61 -1.39 -5.08
CA MET A 1 -0.37 -0.60 -4.92
C MET A 1 0.89 -1.46 -4.99
N ASP A 2 0.91 -2.65 -4.40
CA ASP A 2 2.13 -3.48 -4.28
C ASP A 2 2.87 -3.75 -5.60
N GLY A 3 2.17 -3.87 -6.73
CA GLY A 3 2.78 -4.02 -8.07
C GLY A 3 3.57 -2.81 -8.57
N PHE A 4 3.74 -1.77 -7.75
CA PHE A 4 4.55 -0.59 -8.05
C PHE A 4 5.74 -0.46 -7.11
N HIS A 5 6.12 -1.51 -6.39
CA HIS A 5 7.40 -1.53 -5.70
C HIS A 5 8.54 -1.36 -6.70
N LEU A 6 9.51 -0.52 -6.33
CA LEU A 6 10.76 -0.44 -7.06
C LEU A 6 11.54 -1.74 -6.90
N ASP A 7 12.28 -2.09 -7.96
CA ASP A 7 13.10 -3.28 -7.97
C ASP A 7 14.13 -3.27 -6.86
N ASN A 8 14.40 -4.46 -6.32
CA ASN A 8 15.39 -4.70 -5.29
C ASN A 8 16.77 -4.10 -5.65
N GLU A 9 17.22 -4.23 -6.90
CA GLU A 9 18.48 -3.64 -7.38
C GLU A 9 18.43 -2.09 -7.38
N ALA A 10 17.29 -1.49 -7.74
CA ALA A 10 17.12 -0.04 -7.68
C ALA A 10 17.16 0.48 -6.24
N LEU A 11 16.55 -0.25 -5.31
CA LEU A 11 16.59 0.05 -3.88
C LEU A 11 18.00 -0.12 -3.29
N ASP A 12 18.75 -1.13 -3.73
CA ASP A 12 20.14 -1.34 -3.31
C ASP A 12 21.04 -0.18 -3.78
N ARG A 13 20.90 0.27 -5.04
CA ARG A 13 21.65 1.42 -5.58
C ARG A 13 21.38 2.73 -4.85
N THR A 14 20.18 2.89 -4.31
CA THR A 14 19.76 4.11 -3.60
C THR A 14 19.87 3.99 -2.07
N GLY A 15 20.31 2.84 -1.56
CA GLY A 15 20.43 2.59 -0.12
C GLY A 15 19.08 2.45 0.61
N LEU A 16 17.98 2.29 -0.12
CA LEU A 16 16.62 2.23 0.43
C LEU A 16 16.12 0.82 0.72
N ARG A 17 16.93 -0.21 0.46
CA ARG A 17 16.51 -1.62 0.62
C ARG A 17 15.98 -1.97 2.00
N ALA A 18 16.62 -1.45 3.05
CA ALA A 18 16.19 -1.68 4.43
C ALA A 18 14.81 -1.05 4.74
N LEU A 19 14.41 -0.04 3.97
CA LEU A 19 13.14 0.68 4.10
C LEU A 19 12.06 0.15 3.15
N LYS A 20 12.31 -0.95 2.41
CA LYS A 20 11.35 -1.51 1.46
C LYS A 20 9.96 -1.63 2.09
N GLY A 21 8.99 -1.04 1.41
CA GLY A 21 7.62 -0.87 1.87
C GLY A 21 7.29 0.54 2.36
N ALA A 22 8.26 1.45 2.48
CA ALA A 22 8.05 2.89 2.75
C ALA A 22 7.61 3.65 1.48
N PRO A 23 6.99 4.84 1.58
CA PRO A 23 6.42 5.56 0.42
C PRO A 23 7.42 5.79 -0.73
N GLN A 24 8.66 6.12 -0.41
CA GLN A 24 9.74 6.39 -1.37
C GLN A 24 10.31 5.12 -2.04
N THR A 25 9.80 3.94 -1.69
CA THR A 25 10.24 2.65 -2.28
C THR A 25 9.29 2.14 -3.37
N PHE A 26 8.35 2.99 -3.79
CA PHE A 26 7.41 2.73 -4.88
C PHE A 26 7.64 3.68 -6.04
N ASP A 27 7.33 3.23 -7.26
CA ASP A 27 7.09 4.10 -8.41
C ASP A 27 5.72 4.79 -8.25
N ALA A 28 5.69 5.81 -7.40
CA ALA A 28 4.47 6.52 -7.06
C ALA A 28 3.92 7.36 -8.22
N HIS A 29 4.80 7.89 -9.10
CA HIS A 29 4.36 8.57 -10.32
C HIS A 29 3.72 7.60 -11.31
N GLY A 30 4.37 6.45 -11.58
CA GLY A 30 3.79 5.41 -12.43
C GLY A 30 2.47 4.88 -11.88
N PHE A 31 2.35 4.75 -10.56
CA PHE A 31 1.10 4.38 -9.91
C PHE A 31 -0.03 5.39 -10.17
N VAL A 32 0.21 6.68 -9.96
CA VAL A 32 -0.76 7.76 -10.24
C VAL A 32 -1.19 7.73 -11.72
N THR A 33 -0.23 7.61 -12.64
CA THR A 33 -0.52 7.51 -14.07
C THR A 33 -1.40 6.32 -14.39
N LYS A 34 -1.08 5.12 -13.85
CA LYS A 34 -1.88 3.93 -14.12
C LYS A 34 -3.30 4.04 -13.55
N VAL A 35 -3.48 4.60 -12.35
CA VAL A 35 -4.81 4.84 -11.78
C VAL A 35 -5.62 5.79 -12.66
N ALA A 36 -5.00 6.86 -13.19
CA ALA A 36 -5.67 7.78 -14.11
C ALA A 36 -6.08 7.10 -15.43
N GLU A 37 -5.20 6.27 -15.99
CA GLU A 37 -5.50 5.50 -17.21
C GLU A 37 -6.65 4.51 -17.00
N LEU A 38 -6.65 3.78 -15.90
CA LEU A 38 -7.70 2.82 -15.54
C LEU A 38 -9.05 3.51 -15.31
N SER A 39 -9.05 4.71 -14.73
CA SER A 39 -10.26 5.50 -14.49
C SER A 39 -10.87 6.05 -15.80
N ALA A 40 -10.04 6.31 -16.81
CA ALA A 40 -10.49 6.88 -18.09
C ALA A 40 -10.80 5.84 -19.18
N SER A 41 -10.37 4.58 -19.01
CA SER A 41 -10.43 3.59 -20.10
C SER A 41 -11.82 3.01 -20.31
N GLY A 42 -12.30 3.03 -21.55
CA GLY A 42 -13.43 2.22 -22.04
C GLY A 42 -12.99 0.96 -22.81
N ALA A 43 -11.75 0.51 -22.58
CA ALA A 43 -11.09 -0.61 -23.25
C ALA A 43 -10.26 -1.40 -22.23
N PRO A 44 -9.94 -2.68 -22.49
CA PRO A 44 -9.13 -3.46 -21.56
C PRO A 44 -7.76 -2.81 -21.35
N ASN A 45 -7.32 -2.72 -20.09
CA ASN A 45 -6.06 -2.08 -19.71
C ASN A 45 -5.31 -2.96 -18.70
N SER A 46 -4.02 -3.16 -18.95
CA SER A 46 -3.16 -3.96 -18.10
C SER A 46 -2.58 -3.15 -16.94
N PHE A 47 -2.26 -3.83 -15.85
CA PHE A 47 -1.61 -3.24 -14.68
C PHE A 47 -0.64 -4.24 -14.04
N PRO A 48 0.42 -3.76 -13.36
CA PRO A 48 1.41 -4.64 -12.78
C PRO A 48 0.89 -5.30 -11.49
N LEU A 49 1.36 -6.52 -11.24
CA LEU A 49 1.13 -7.27 -10.00
C LEU A 49 2.46 -7.51 -9.28
N PHE A 50 2.41 -7.72 -7.96
CA PHE A 50 3.58 -8.08 -7.17
C PHE A 50 3.61 -9.58 -6.91
N ASP A 51 4.66 -10.25 -7.35
CA ASP A 51 4.93 -11.64 -7.03
C ASP A 51 5.65 -11.71 -5.67
N ARG A 52 4.98 -12.29 -4.67
CA ARG A 52 5.53 -12.40 -3.31
C ARG A 52 6.62 -13.45 -3.18
N ASP A 53 6.60 -14.50 -4.01
CA ASP A 53 7.59 -15.57 -3.98
C ASP A 53 8.89 -15.10 -4.66
N ALA A 54 8.75 -14.35 -5.76
CA ALA A 54 9.88 -13.73 -6.46
C ALA A 54 10.33 -12.39 -5.84
N ASP A 55 9.56 -11.82 -4.91
CA ASP A 55 9.77 -10.51 -4.28
C ASP A 55 9.96 -9.37 -5.32
N SER A 56 9.20 -9.44 -6.41
CA SER A 56 9.37 -8.58 -7.58
C SER A 56 8.05 -8.19 -8.26
N THR A 57 8.12 -7.13 -9.07
CA THR A 57 6.99 -6.64 -9.85
C THR A 57 6.92 -7.35 -11.21
N VAL A 58 5.74 -7.87 -11.56
CA VAL A 58 5.44 -8.44 -12.88
C VAL A 58 4.57 -7.46 -13.66
N GLN A 59 5.13 -6.90 -14.74
CA GLN A 59 4.44 -5.97 -15.63
C GLN A 59 3.32 -6.68 -16.39
N ASP A 60 2.23 -5.94 -16.67
CA ASP A 60 1.09 -6.40 -17.46
C ASP A 60 0.44 -7.72 -17.00
N ALA A 61 0.61 -8.07 -15.73
CA ALA A 61 0.13 -9.34 -15.17
C ALA A 61 -1.36 -9.33 -14.81
N GLY A 62 -1.92 -8.16 -14.51
CA GLY A 62 -3.35 -7.94 -14.30
C GLY A 62 -3.99 -7.29 -15.52
N ILE A 63 -5.27 -7.58 -15.76
CA ILE A 63 -6.08 -6.93 -16.80
C ILE A 63 -7.38 -6.45 -16.15
N ALA A 64 -7.70 -5.18 -16.35
CA ALA A 64 -9.03 -4.64 -16.10
C ALA A 64 -9.78 -4.61 -17.44
N ASP A 65 -10.89 -5.35 -17.53
CA ASP A 65 -11.71 -5.40 -18.73
C ASP A 65 -12.50 -4.10 -18.96
N ALA A 66 -12.94 -3.88 -20.20
CA ALA A 66 -13.64 -2.66 -20.61
C ALA A 66 -15.00 -2.44 -19.94
N ASP A 67 -15.62 -3.52 -19.44
CA ASP A 67 -16.93 -3.50 -18.79
C ASP A 67 -16.84 -3.38 -17.26
N VAL A 68 -15.63 -3.29 -16.70
CA VAL A 68 -15.41 -3.02 -15.28
C VAL A 68 -15.95 -1.64 -14.93
N SER A 69 -16.98 -1.61 -14.09
CA SER A 69 -17.62 -0.37 -13.63
C SER A 69 -17.07 0.17 -12.31
N VAL A 70 -16.37 -0.68 -11.55
CA VAL A 70 -15.82 -0.33 -10.24
C VAL A 70 -14.42 -0.92 -10.11
N ILE A 71 -13.45 -0.05 -9.80
CA ILE A 71 -12.07 -0.45 -9.51
C ILE A 71 -11.80 -0.14 -8.04
N VAL A 72 -11.46 -1.17 -7.27
CA VAL A 72 -11.00 -1.00 -5.88
C VAL A 72 -9.48 -0.91 -5.89
N VAL A 73 -8.96 0.24 -5.46
CA VAL A 73 -7.53 0.47 -5.33
C VAL A 73 -7.16 0.35 -3.85
N GLU A 74 -6.26 -0.58 -3.53
CA GLU A 74 -5.76 -0.77 -2.15
C GLU A 74 -4.26 -0.47 -2.01
N GLY A 75 -3.90 0.07 -0.84
CA GLY A 75 -2.54 0.44 -0.48
C GLY A 75 -2.49 1.37 0.74
N ASN A 76 -1.31 1.47 1.36
CA ASN A 76 -1.10 2.29 2.57
C ASN A 76 -1.06 3.80 2.28
N TYR A 77 -0.68 4.20 1.07
CA TYR A 77 -0.26 5.58 0.77
C TYR A 77 -1.25 6.37 -0.09
N LEU A 78 -2.43 5.81 -0.33
CA LEU A 78 -3.41 6.34 -1.27
C LEU A 78 -4.00 7.70 -0.87
N LEU A 79 -3.86 8.08 0.40
CA LEU A 79 -4.42 9.30 0.98
C LEU A 79 -3.34 10.28 1.47
N LEU A 80 -2.05 10.01 1.22
CA LEU A 80 -0.99 10.94 1.65
C LEU A 80 -1.18 12.33 0.99
N GLU A 81 -0.96 13.39 1.76
CA GLU A 81 -1.17 14.79 1.34
C GLU A 81 -0.01 15.37 0.51
N HIS A 82 1.04 14.59 0.29
CA HIS A 82 2.23 15.02 -0.41
C HIS A 82 2.35 14.37 -1.79
N ALA A 83 2.86 15.14 -2.75
CA ALA A 83 3.13 14.66 -4.08
C ALA A 83 4.15 13.49 -4.05
N PRO A 84 4.03 12.52 -4.98
CA PRO A 84 2.98 12.43 -6.00
C PRO A 84 1.67 11.79 -5.51
N TRP A 85 1.64 11.20 -4.31
CA TRP A 85 0.47 10.49 -3.79
C TRP A 85 -0.79 11.37 -3.67
N ALA A 86 -0.61 12.65 -3.34
CA ALA A 86 -1.70 13.62 -3.26
C ALA A 86 -2.54 13.73 -4.54
N ASP A 87 -1.95 13.46 -5.71
CA ASP A 87 -2.64 13.57 -7.01
C ASP A 87 -3.77 12.53 -7.14
N LEU A 88 -3.66 11.40 -6.43
CA LEU A 88 -4.67 10.34 -6.38
C LEU A 88 -6.02 10.84 -5.87
N ARG A 89 -6.04 11.86 -5.00
CA ARG A 89 -7.28 12.36 -4.40
C ARG A 89 -8.29 12.81 -5.45
N SER A 90 -7.81 13.38 -6.56
CA SER A 90 -8.66 13.83 -7.66
C SER A 90 -9.20 12.69 -8.55
N LEU A 91 -8.60 11.50 -8.44
CA LEU A 91 -8.92 10.33 -9.26
C LEU A 91 -9.94 9.40 -8.60
N PHE A 92 -10.11 9.49 -7.29
CA PHE A 92 -11.03 8.62 -6.54
C PHE A 92 -12.42 9.23 -6.37
N ASN A 93 -13.46 8.45 -6.67
CA ASN A 93 -14.84 8.84 -6.41
C ASN A 93 -15.25 8.66 -4.94
N ALA A 94 -14.59 7.74 -4.23
CA ALA A 94 -14.79 7.47 -2.82
C ALA A 94 -13.50 6.93 -2.21
N THR A 95 -13.22 7.32 -0.98
CA THR A 95 -12.04 6.93 -0.22
C THR A 95 -12.41 6.31 1.11
N VAL A 96 -11.73 5.22 1.48
CA VAL A 96 -11.93 4.51 2.74
C VAL A 96 -10.58 4.39 3.45
N MET A 97 -10.54 4.78 4.73
CA MET A 97 -9.37 4.58 5.58
C MET A 97 -9.69 3.57 6.68
N LEU A 98 -8.88 2.52 6.78
CA LEU A 98 -8.94 1.56 7.88
C LEU A 98 -8.01 2.04 9.01
N MET A 99 -8.57 2.35 10.17
CA MET A 99 -7.83 2.79 11.36
C MET A 99 -8.06 1.88 12.57
N PRO A 100 -7.47 0.67 12.58
CA PRO A 100 -7.25 -0.04 13.85
C PRO A 100 -6.33 0.76 14.77
N SER A 101 -6.45 0.54 16.08
CA SER A 101 -5.49 1.08 17.06
C SER A 101 -4.08 0.59 16.77
N LEU A 102 -3.07 1.40 17.14
CA LEU A 102 -1.66 1.01 17.03
C LEU A 102 -1.36 -0.30 17.78
N ALA A 103 -2.02 -0.53 18.92
CA ALA A 103 -1.89 -1.79 19.67
C ALA A 103 -2.43 -3.00 18.87
N THR A 104 -3.58 -2.86 18.20
CA THR A 104 -4.11 -3.90 17.31
C THR A 104 -3.18 -4.12 16.11
N LEU A 105 -2.64 -3.06 15.51
CA LEU A 105 -1.69 -3.16 14.39
C LEU A 105 -0.42 -3.89 14.81
N GLU A 106 0.23 -3.46 15.88
CA GLU A 106 1.47 -4.06 16.39
C GLU A 106 1.27 -5.56 16.64
N ARG A 107 0.21 -5.95 17.35
CA ARG A 107 -0.11 -7.36 17.62
C ARG A 107 -0.28 -8.17 16.33
N ARG A 108 -1.01 -7.64 15.34
CA ARG A 108 -1.26 -8.32 14.05
C ARG A 108 0.01 -8.43 13.21
N LEU A 109 0.85 -7.39 13.20
CA LEU A 109 2.12 -7.37 12.48
C LEU A 109 3.11 -8.38 13.07
N LEU A 110 3.26 -8.41 14.40
CA LEU A 110 4.08 -9.41 15.09
C LEU A 110 3.63 -10.84 14.74
N ALA A 111 2.33 -11.11 14.84
CA ALA A 111 1.76 -12.42 14.51
C ALA A 111 2.02 -12.79 13.04
N ARG A 112 1.87 -11.85 12.11
CA ARG A 112 2.15 -12.05 10.68
C ARG A 112 3.61 -12.46 10.46
N TRP A 113 4.57 -11.73 11.00
CA TRP A 113 5.99 -12.05 10.79
C TRP A 113 6.40 -13.38 11.41
N MET A 114 5.88 -13.71 12.60
CA MET A 114 6.09 -15.03 13.19
C MET A 114 5.48 -16.14 12.35
N SER A 115 4.31 -15.92 11.73
CA SER A 115 3.70 -16.90 10.80
C SER A 115 4.53 -17.12 9.53
N HIS A 116 5.36 -16.15 9.14
CA HIS A 116 6.37 -16.27 8.08
C HIS A 116 7.69 -16.91 8.55
N GLY A 117 7.74 -17.44 9.77
CA GLY A 117 8.89 -18.16 10.31
C GLY A 117 9.99 -17.27 10.91
N MET A 118 9.75 -15.97 11.09
CA MET A 118 10.71 -15.10 11.78
C MET A 118 10.79 -15.44 13.27
N SER A 119 11.98 -15.29 13.86
CA SER A 119 12.13 -15.37 15.32
C SER A 119 11.33 -14.24 16.01
N PRO A 120 10.90 -14.42 17.27
CA PRO A 120 10.18 -13.37 17.99
C PRO A 120 10.95 -12.04 18.04
N GLU A 121 12.27 -12.09 18.20
CA GLU A 121 13.13 -10.90 18.19
C GLU A 121 13.15 -10.21 16.82
N ALA A 122 13.34 -10.97 15.74
CA ALA A 122 13.36 -10.41 14.39
C ALA A 122 12.00 -9.82 13.99
N ALA A 123 10.91 -10.51 14.34
CA ALA A 123 9.55 -10.01 14.16
C ALA A 123 9.33 -8.70 14.93
N PHE A 124 9.78 -8.64 16.19
CA PHE A 124 9.69 -7.43 17.01
C PHE A 124 10.44 -6.25 16.39
N GLN A 125 11.67 -6.46 15.93
CA GLN A 125 12.46 -5.42 15.28
C GLN A 125 11.83 -4.97 13.96
N LYS A 126 11.31 -5.89 13.15
CA LYS A 126 10.65 -5.57 11.88
C LYS A 126 9.37 -4.75 12.10
N THR A 127 8.55 -5.16 13.07
CA THR A 127 7.31 -4.46 13.43
C THR A 127 7.60 -3.07 14.00
N ASN A 128 8.47 -2.96 15.00
CA ASN A 128 8.74 -1.68 15.66
C ASN A 128 9.61 -0.73 14.83
N GLY A 129 10.35 -1.26 13.85
CA GLY A 129 11.07 -0.48 12.86
C GLY A 129 10.15 0.02 11.74
N ASN A 130 10.32 -0.55 10.55
CA ASN A 130 9.72 0.00 9.32
C ASN A 130 8.19 -0.01 9.34
N ASP A 131 7.56 -1.10 9.82
CA ASP A 131 6.11 -1.25 9.68
C ASP A 131 5.33 -0.21 10.49
N LEU A 132 5.61 -0.08 11.80
CA LEU A 132 4.94 0.92 12.63
C LEU A 132 5.37 2.35 12.30
N SER A 133 6.60 2.56 11.83
CA SER A 133 7.02 3.88 11.34
C SER A 133 6.19 4.30 10.12
N ASN A 134 5.97 3.39 9.17
CA ASN A 134 5.11 3.61 8.01
C ASN A 134 3.65 3.84 8.42
N ALA A 135 3.13 3.08 9.39
CA ALA A 135 1.78 3.26 9.89
C ALA A 135 1.59 4.65 10.53
N ARG A 136 2.53 5.10 11.38
CA ARG A 136 2.50 6.46 11.96
C ARG A 136 2.57 7.53 10.88
N TYR A 137 3.45 7.36 9.91
CA TYR A 137 3.58 8.29 8.79
C TYR A 137 2.25 8.46 8.04
N VAL A 138 1.53 7.36 7.76
CA VAL A 138 0.19 7.41 7.15
C VAL A 138 -0.79 8.17 8.05
N LEU A 139 -0.83 7.88 9.35
CA LEU A 139 -1.76 8.55 10.28
C LEU A 139 -1.51 10.07 10.38
N GLU A 140 -0.25 10.49 10.31
CA GLU A 140 0.16 11.88 10.50
C GLU A 140 0.08 12.73 9.22
N ASN A 141 0.14 12.11 8.04
CA ASN A 141 0.34 12.81 6.77
C ASN A 141 -0.73 12.46 5.71
N SER A 142 -1.86 11.86 6.11
CA SER A 142 -2.96 11.54 5.19
C SER A 142 -4.12 12.52 5.31
N ALA A 143 -4.73 12.83 4.17
CA ALA A 143 -5.99 13.56 4.11
C ALA A 143 -7.14 12.73 4.70
N PRO A 144 -8.20 13.39 5.20
CA PRO A 144 -9.41 12.69 5.63
C PRO A 144 -10.01 11.84 4.51
N ALA A 145 -10.35 10.59 4.81
CA ALA A 145 -11.14 9.73 3.92
C ALA A 145 -12.63 10.11 3.99
N ASP A 146 -13.38 9.74 2.96
CA ASP A 146 -14.84 9.91 2.93
C ASP A 146 -15.53 8.96 3.93
N LEU A 147 -14.93 7.79 4.17
CA LEU A 147 -15.33 6.84 5.20
C LEU A 147 -14.14 6.38 6.04
N LEU A 148 -14.29 6.52 7.35
CA LEU A 148 -13.34 6.01 8.34
C LEU A 148 -13.89 4.74 8.98
N LEU A 149 -13.15 3.63 8.90
CA LEU A 149 -13.52 2.37 9.54
C LEU A 149 -12.53 2.05 10.66
N THR A 150 -13.05 1.85 11.87
CA THR A 150 -12.30 1.57 13.10
C THR A 150 -12.65 0.16 13.59
N PRO A 151 -11.91 -0.90 13.15
CA PRO A 151 -12.30 -2.29 13.41
C PRO A 151 -12.37 -2.66 14.89
N ASP A 152 -11.68 -1.91 15.75
CA ASP A 152 -11.69 -2.11 17.20
C ASP A 152 -13.03 -1.66 17.86
N GLN A 153 -13.90 -0.95 17.13
CA GLN A 153 -15.22 -0.53 17.61
C GLN A 153 -16.35 -1.50 17.23
N VAL A 154 -16.08 -2.52 16.40
CA VAL A 154 -17.09 -3.48 15.91
C VAL A 154 -17.25 -4.68 16.86
N ALA A 155 -16.50 -4.73 17.97
CA ALA A 155 -16.68 -5.73 19.03
C ALA A 155 -17.67 -5.25 20.09
N SER A 156 -18.89 -4.92 19.69
CA SER A 156 -20.03 -4.68 20.58
C SER A 156 -21.31 -4.87 19.78
N ASP A 157 -21.69 -6.13 19.53
CA ASP A 157 -23.06 -6.60 19.31
C ASP A 157 -23.12 -8.11 19.55
#